data_AF-A0A538E0G3-F1
#
_entry.id   AF-A0A538E0G3-F1
#
_cell.length_a   1.000
_cell.length_b   1.000
_cell.length_c   1.000
_cell.angle_alpha   90.00
_cell.angle_beta   90.00
_cell.angle_gamma   90.00
#
_symmetry.space_group_name_H-M   'P 1'
#
loop_
_entity.id
_entity.type
_entity.pdbx_description
1 polymer ?
#
loop_
_entity_poly.entity_id
_entity_poly.type
_entity_poly.pdbx_seq_one_letter_code
_entity_poly.pdbx_strand_id
1 'polypeptide(L)'
;MTSQYTGKGGHPVFGTSVLKGVWVDNGANAPSQATAGQIGGEAQRGLTHFKATKGHNISMIVVSPHGVHPDGFGTPNHGWCAWHDSFNGLPFTNMPYVLDLGSSCGASSVRSRLDGFSIVAGHEYSEAVTDPMPASGWVDSRGEENADKCAWMHLHAITLATGTFAVQPTWSNKIHGCAG
;
A
#
# COMPACT_ATOMS: atom_id res chain seq x y z
N MET A 1 3.08 2.23 -13.05
CA MET A 1 3.32 0.80 -13.37
C MET A 1 3.16 0.50 -14.87
N THR A 2 4.00 1.07 -15.74
CA THR A 2 3.90 0.87 -17.21
C THR A 2 5.14 0.23 -17.81
N SER A 3 6.18 -0.07 -17.01
CA SER A 3 7.37 -0.76 -17.49
C SER A 3 8.07 -1.62 -16.42
N GLN A 4 8.09 -2.91 -16.73
CA GLN A 4 8.99 -4.00 -16.31
C GLN A 4 8.77 -4.73 -14.98
N TYR A 5 8.20 -5.91 -15.14
CA TYR A 5 8.26 -7.12 -14.31
C TYR A 5 9.40 -8.01 -14.85
N THR A 6 10.23 -8.64 -14.01
CA THR A 6 11.26 -9.60 -14.48
C THR A 6 10.77 -11.05 -14.54
N GLY A 7 9.48 -11.34 -14.30
CA GLY A 7 8.88 -12.61 -14.67
C GLY A 7 8.48 -12.64 -16.16
N LYS A 8 9.29 -13.29 -17.01
CA LYS A 8 8.97 -13.53 -18.45
C LYS A 8 8.47 -12.29 -19.25
N GLY A 9 8.95 -11.09 -18.95
CA GLY A 9 8.73 -9.90 -19.80
C GLY A 9 7.31 -9.31 -19.80
N GLY A 10 6.48 -9.61 -18.79
CA GLY A 10 5.16 -9.01 -18.64
C GLY A 10 5.17 -7.61 -17.98
N HIS A 11 4.02 -6.95 -17.98
CA HIS A 11 3.67 -5.89 -17.01
C HIS A 11 2.29 -6.24 -16.45
N PRO A 12 1.94 -5.83 -15.21
CA PRO A 12 0.58 -5.99 -14.72
C PRO A 12 -0.42 -5.39 -15.71
N VAL A 13 -1.37 -6.19 -16.18
CA VAL A 13 -2.42 -5.74 -17.08
C VAL A 13 -3.73 -5.72 -16.31
N PHE A 14 -4.33 -4.53 -16.22
CA PHE A 14 -5.62 -4.34 -15.56
C PHE A 14 -6.69 -4.14 -16.65
N GLY A 15 -7.37 -5.23 -17.03
CA GLY A 15 -8.42 -5.18 -18.05
C GLY A 15 -9.76 -4.64 -17.54
N THR A 16 -9.93 -4.53 -16.22
CA THR A 16 -11.15 -4.09 -15.54
C THR A 16 -10.79 -3.35 -14.25
N SER A 17 -11.81 -2.81 -13.56
CA SER A 17 -11.65 -2.35 -12.17
C SER A 17 -11.04 -3.46 -11.31
N VAL A 18 -10.06 -3.09 -10.49
CA VAL A 18 -9.35 -4.00 -9.57
C VAL A 18 -9.96 -3.99 -8.16
N LEU A 19 -10.79 -3.00 -7.83
CA LEU A 19 -11.43 -2.90 -6.53
C LEU A 19 -12.61 -3.87 -6.47
N LYS A 20 -12.49 -4.90 -5.62
CA LYS A 20 -13.57 -5.87 -5.38
C LYS A 20 -14.66 -5.32 -4.45
N GLY A 21 -14.30 -4.53 -3.45
CA GLY A 21 -15.23 -3.93 -2.50
C GLY A 21 -14.53 -3.21 -1.36
N VAL A 22 -15.33 -2.50 -0.56
CA VAL A 22 -14.90 -1.86 0.69
C VAL A 22 -15.84 -2.34 1.79
N TRP A 23 -15.27 -2.62 2.96
CA TRP A 23 -16.00 -3.11 4.12
C TRP A 23 -15.54 -2.35 5.35
N VAL A 24 -16.50 -1.84 6.12
CA VAL A 24 -16.25 -1.32 7.46
C VAL A 24 -16.58 -2.44 8.44
N ASP A 25 -15.56 -3.01 9.06
CA ASP A 25 -15.77 -3.95 10.16
C ASP A 25 -16.14 -3.19 11.43
N ASN A 26 -17.41 -3.32 11.82
CA ASN A 26 -17.96 -2.74 13.04
C ASN A 26 -18.35 -3.82 14.07
N GLY A 27 -17.84 -5.05 13.91
CA GLY A 27 -18.10 -6.15 14.85
C GLY A 27 -17.43 -5.97 16.22
N ALA A 28 -16.34 -5.21 16.27
CA ALA A 28 -15.64 -4.80 17.49
C ALA A 28 -14.85 -3.51 17.24
N ASN A 29 -14.40 -2.86 18.32
CA ASN A 29 -13.46 -1.74 18.19
C ASN A 29 -12.10 -2.25 17.69
N ALA A 30 -11.47 -1.49 16.79
CA ALA A 30 -10.09 -1.76 16.41
C ALA A 30 -9.17 -1.71 17.64
N PRO A 31 -8.21 -2.65 17.79
CA PRO A 31 -7.24 -2.58 18.88
C PRO A 31 -6.45 -1.26 18.83
N SER A 32 -6.21 -0.64 19.98
CA SER A 32 -5.41 0.59 20.06
C SER A 32 -3.96 0.37 19.64
N GLN A 33 -3.45 -0.86 19.76
CA GLN A 33 -2.13 -1.31 19.34
C GLN A 33 -2.24 -2.72 18.74
N ALA A 34 -2.79 -2.82 17.54
CA ALA A 34 -2.86 -4.12 16.85
C ALA A 34 -1.43 -4.61 16.54
N THR A 35 -1.16 -5.90 16.67
CA THR A 35 0.10 -6.48 16.15
C THR A 35 0.00 -6.73 14.64
N ALA A 36 1.13 -6.83 13.93
CA ALA A 36 1.15 -7.28 12.53
C ALA A 36 0.29 -8.54 12.29
N GLY A 37 0.34 -9.52 13.20
CA GLY A 37 -0.47 -10.74 13.11
C GLY A 37 -1.98 -10.49 13.26
N GLN A 38 -2.40 -9.54 14.10
CA GLN A 38 -3.82 -9.16 14.22
C GLN A 38 -4.30 -8.44 12.95
N ILE A 39 -3.45 -7.60 12.34
CA ILE A 39 -3.76 -6.91 11.07
C ILE A 39 -3.88 -7.94 9.94
N GLY A 40 -2.95 -8.89 9.85
CA GLY A 40 -3.05 -10.02 8.90
C GLY A 40 -4.29 -10.89 9.14
N GLY A 41 -4.67 -11.11 10.40
CA GLY A 41 -5.94 -11.76 10.76
C GLY A 41 -7.17 -11.00 10.25
N GLU A 42 -7.14 -9.66 10.31
CA GLU A 42 -8.20 -8.82 9.76
C GLU A 42 -8.28 -8.91 8.23
N ALA A 43 -7.13 -8.96 7.56
CA ALA A 43 -7.09 -9.21 6.11
C ALA A 43 -7.75 -10.55 5.74
N GLN A 44 -7.56 -11.61 6.53
CA GLN A 44 -8.24 -12.90 6.32
C GLN A 44 -9.76 -12.82 6.54
N ARG A 45 -10.22 -12.01 7.49
CA ARG A 45 -11.65 -11.74 7.67
C ARG A 45 -12.22 -11.01 6.46
N GLY A 46 -11.50 -10.01 5.94
CA GLY A 46 -11.83 -9.34 4.68
C GLY A 46 -11.94 -10.32 3.50
N LEU A 47 -10.97 -11.23 3.35
CA LEU A 47 -11.01 -12.29 2.33
C LEU A 47 -12.31 -13.11 2.38
N THR A 48 -12.69 -13.52 3.59
CA THR A 48 -13.93 -14.26 3.84
C THR A 48 -15.16 -13.42 3.54
N HIS A 49 -15.20 -12.18 4.03
CA HIS A 49 -16.31 -11.23 3.83
C HIS A 49 -16.58 -11.00 2.34
N PHE A 50 -15.53 -10.71 1.56
CA PHE A 50 -15.65 -10.45 0.13
C PHE A 50 -15.88 -11.71 -0.70
N LYS A 51 -15.89 -12.91 -0.10
CA LYS A 51 -15.94 -14.18 -0.83
C LYS A 51 -14.89 -14.21 -1.93
N ALA A 52 -13.66 -13.87 -1.56
CA ALA A 52 -12.54 -13.82 -2.46
C ALA A 52 -11.69 -15.09 -2.35
N THR A 53 -11.05 -15.46 -3.45
CA THR A 53 -10.15 -16.61 -3.49
C THR A 53 -8.73 -16.13 -3.19
N LYS A 54 -8.09 -16.74 -2.19
CA LYS A 54 -6.68 -16.45 -1.87
C LYS A 54 -5.78 -16.76 -3.06
N GLY A 55 -4.84 -15.87 -3.34
CA GLY A 55 -3.84 -16.02 -4.41
C GLY A 55 -2.97 -14.77 -4.52
N HIS A 56 -2.07 -14.76 -5.50
CA HIS A 56 -1.14 -13.63 -5.69
C HIS A 56 -1.78 -12.44 -6.42
N ASN A 57 -2.94 -12.64 -7.05
CA ASN A 57 -3.68 -11.60 -7.78
C ASN A 57 -4.75 -10.93 -6.90
N ILE A 58 -4.57 -10.94 -5.58
CA ILE A 58 -5.41 -10.25 -4.62
C ILE A 58 -4.54 -9.67 -3.52
N SER A 59 -4.90 -8.48 -3.06
CA SER A 59 -4.34 -7.87 -1.86
C SER A 59 -5.46 -7.22 -1.05
N MET A 60 -5.32 -7.23 0.27
CA MET A 60 -6.24 -6.58 1.21
C MET A 60 -5.60 -5.34 1.79
N ILE A 61 -6.24 -4.18 1.71
CA ILE A 61 -5.78 -2.99 2.43
C ILE A 61 -6.57 -2.90 3.74
N VAL A 62 -5.89 -3.12 4.87
CA VAL A 62 -6.48 -3.01 6.21
C VAL A 62 -6.27 -1.59 6.70
N VAL A 63 -7.36 -0.82 6.75
CA VAL A 63 -7.33 0.59 7.16
C VAL A 63 -7.70 0.71 8.64
N SER A 64 -6.78 1.23 9.46
CA SER A 64 -7.04 1.46 10.88
C SER A 64 -7.66 2.85 11.15
N PRO A 65 -8.53 3.00 12.17
CA PRO A 65 -9.13 4.29 12.50
C PRO A 65 -8.13 5.27 13.13
N HIS A 66 -8.55 6.54 13.24
CA HIS A 66 -7.83 7.59 13.94
C HIS A 66 -7.50 7.22 15.40
N GLY A 67 -6.31 7.61 15.87
CA GLY A 67 -5.92 7.54 17.28
C GLY A 67 -5.47 6.16 17.75
N VAL A 68 -5.23 5.23 16.80
CA VAL A 68 -4.66 3.91 17.08
C VAL A 68 -3.27 3.76 16.46
N HIS A 69 -2.51 2.81 16.96
CA HIS A 69 -1.12 2.57 16.60
C HIS A 69 -0.94 1.12 16.09
N PRO A 70 -1.55 0.75 14.96
CA PRO A 70 -1.38 -0.58 14.38
C PRO A 70 0.10 -0.81 14.11
N ASP A 71 0.61 -1.91 14.63
CA ASP A 71 2.01 -2.32 14.59
C ASP A 71 3.00 -1.26 15.10
N GLY A 72 2.55 -0.39 16.01
CA GLY A 72 3.39 0.68 16.57
C GLY A 72 3.46 1.95 15.71
N PHE A 73 2.62 2.10 14.68
CA PHE A 73 2.51 3.33 13.88
C PHE A 73 2.48 4.59 14.76
N GLY A 74 3.36 5.57 14.46
CA GLY A 74 3.42 6.84 15.17
C GLY A 74 4.02 6.79 16.58
N THR A 75 4.59 5.66 16.99
CA THR A 75 5.38 5.55 18.22
C THR A 75 6.85 5.90 17.97
N PRO A 76 7.64 6.31 18.99
CA PRO A 76 9.00 6.84 18.80
C PRO A 76 10.01 5.94 18.05
N ASN A 77 9.76 4.64 17.96
CA ASN A 77 10.66 3.67 17.33
C ASN A 77 10.18 3.17 15.96
N HIS A 78 9.08 3.72 15.42
CA HIS A 78 8.45 3.24 14.19
C HIS A 78 8.27 4.40 13.20
N GLY A 79 9.31 4.63 12.39
CA GLY A 79 9.41 5.72 11.40
C GLY A 79 8.92 5.33 10.01
N TRP A 80 7.67 4.88 9.90
CA TRP A 80 7.04 4.49 8.62
C TRP A 80 5.57 4.93 8.60
N CYS A 81 4.98 4.97 7.40
CA CYS A 81 3.61 5.46 7.21
C CYS A 81 2.61 4.34 6.88
N ALA A 82 3.06 3.30 6.20
CA ALA A 82 2.38 2.04 5.95
C ALA A 82 3.44 0.98 5.66
N TRP A 83 2.99 -0.24 5.43
CA TRP A 83 3.78 -1.33 4.89
C TRP A 83 2.85 -2.41 4.32
N HIS A 84 3.36 -3.25 3.42
CA HIS A 84 2.70 -4.46 2.95
C HIS A 84 3.46 -5.73 3.36
N ASP A 85 2.73 -6.82 3.54
CA ASP A 85 3.26 -8.14 3.91
C ASP A 85 2.29 -9.24 3.45
N SER A 86 2.60 -10.49 3.79
CA SER A 86 1.73 -11.63 3.59
C SER A 86 1.39 -12.32 4.90
N PHE A 87 0.12 -12.71 5.07
CA PHE A 87 -0.33 -13.46 6.23
C PHE A 87 -0.98 -14.78 5.81
N ASN A 88 -0.32 -15.90 6.12
CA ASN A 88 -0.71 -17.24 5.64
C ASN A 88 -0.92 -17.30 4.11
N GLY A 89 -0.04 -16.63 3.35
CA GLY A 89 -0.10 -16.57 1.89
C GLY A 89 -1.26 -15.71 1.35
N LEU A 90 -1.75 -14.75 2.13
CA LEU A 90 -2.63 -13.68 1.66
C LEU A 90 -1.84 -12.35 1.66
N PRO A 91 -1.65 -11.69 0.51
CA PRO A 91 -1.05 -10.36 0.46
C PRO A 91 -1.96 -9.33 1.14
N PHE A 92 -1.38 -8.43 1.92
CA PHE A 92 -2.11 -7.34 2.56
C PHE A 92 -1.23 -6.12 2.83
N THR A 93 -1.88 -4.97 3.03
CA THR A 93 -1.26 -3.70 3.42
C THR A 93 -1.83 -3.29 4.78
N ASN A 94 -0.93 -2.95 5.72
CA ASN A 94 -1.29 -2.17 6.89
C ASN A 94 -1.33 -0.68 6.51
N MET A 95 -2.53 -0.08 6.51
CA MET A 95 -2.70 1.33 6.22
C MET A 95 -3.28 2.06 7.46
N PRO A 96 -2.42 2.59 8.33
CA PRO A 96 -2.85 3.42 9.46
C PRO A 96 -3.59 4.68 9.00
N TYR A 97 -4.22 5.39 9.95
CA TYR A 97 -4.76 6.71 9.70
C TYR A 97 -3.62 7.74 9.61
N VAL A 98 -2.94 7.76 8.45
CA VAL A 98 -1.69 8.52 8.20
C VAL A 98 -1.78 10.01 8.52
N LEU A 99 -2.99 10.56 8.56
CA LEU A 99 -3.21 11.95 8.93
C LEU A 99 -2.85 12.27 10.39
N ASP A 100 -2.73 11.26 11.25
CA ASP A 100 -2.26 11.43 12.64
C ASP A 100 -0.81 11.86 12.73
N LEU A 101 -0.03 11.55 11.70
CA LEU A 101 1.35 12.00 11.55
C LEU A 101 1.47 13.23 10.63
N GLY A 102 0.35 13.69 10.04
CA GLY A 102 0.32 14.92 9.26
C GLY A 102 1.37 14.93 8.14
N SER A 103 2.21 15.96 8.12
CA SER A 103 3.19 16.15 7.06
C SER A 103 4.29 15.09 7.02
N SER A 104 4.59 14.40 8.13
CA SER A 104 5.59 13.31 8.09
C SER A 104 5.09 12.09 7.33
N CYS A 105 3.77 11.96 7.12
CA CYS A 105 3.18 11.00 6.20
C CYS A 105 2.44 11.67 5.04
N GLY A 106 2.95 12.81 4.56
CA GLY A 106 2.57 13.37 3.27
C GLY A 106 1.35 14.28 3.25
N ALA A 107 0.76 14.64 4.39
CA ALA A 107 -0.36 15.57 4.40
C ALA A 107 0.06 16.94 3.84
N SER A 108 -0.70 17.43 2.85
CA SER A 108 -0.48 18.70 2.14
C SER A 108 0.82 18.77 1.34
N SER A 109 1.44 17.64 0.99
CA SER A 109 2.69 17.62 0.23
C SER A 109 2.53 18.02 -1.24
N VAL A 110 1.32 17.93 -1.80
CA VAL A 110 1.06 18.27 -3.22
C VAL A 110 -0.07 19.28 -3.36
N ARG A 111 -1.23 19.00 -2.75
CA ARG A 111 -2.48 19.73 -2.97
C ARG A 111 -3.40 19.82 -1.76
N SER A 112 -3.41 18.85 -0.85
CA SER A 112 -4.42 18.77 0.20
C SER A 112 -3.98 18.03 1.44
N ARG A 113 -4.68 18.27 2.55
CA ARG A 113 -4.45 17.55 3.81
C ARG A 113 -4.60 16.02 3.68
N LEU A 114 -5.26 15.52 2.63
CA LEU A 114 -5.47 14.09 2.41
C LEU A 114 -4.43 13.42 1.51
N ASP A 115 -3.44 14.17 1.00
CA ASP A 115 -2.45 13.66 0.03
C ASP A 115 -1.72 12.41 0.52
N GLY A 116 -1.41 12.36 1.82
CA GLY A 116 -0.74 11.23 2.45
C GLY A 116 -1.45 9.90 2.21
N PHE A 117 -2.78 9.87 2.18
CA PHE A 117 -3.53 8.63 1.96
C PHE A 117 -3.23 8.02 0.59
N SER A 118 -3.24 8.82 -0.47
CA SER A 118 -3.00 8.31 -1.82
C SER A 118 -1.52 8.15 -2.16
N ILE A 119 -0.63 8.96 -1.57
CA ILE A 119 0.82 8.79 -1.73
C ILE A 119 1.24 7.46 -1.09
N VAL A 120 0.89 7.27 0.18
CA VAL A 120 1.32 6.10 0.96
C VAL A 120 0.58 4.84 0.50
N ALA A 121 -0.75 4.85 0.36
CA ALA A 121 -1.44 3.65 -0.13
C ALA A 121 -1.07 3.33 -1.59
N GLY A 122 -0.75 4.34 -2.41
CA GLY A 122 -0.29 4.14 -3.78
C GLY A 122 1.10 3.50 -3.85
N HIS A 123 1.99 3.85 -2.92
CA HIS A 123 3.29 3.21 -2.72
C HIS A 123 3.11 1.72 -2.42
N GLU A 124 2.40 1.38 -1.34
CA GLU A 124 2.18 -0.01 -0.92
C GLU A 124 1.42 -0.83 -1.98
N TYR A 125 0.44 -0.21 -2.65
CA TYR A 125 -0.28 -0.87 -3.74
C TYR A 125 0.64 -1.21 -4.91
N SER A 126 1.56 -0.30 -5.26
CA SER A 126 2.55 -0.55 -6.32
C SER A 126 3.41 -1.76 -5.96
N GLU A 127 3.93 -1.81 -4.74
CA GLU A 127 4.82 -2.88 -4.32
C GLU A 127 4.08 -4.21 -4.22
N ALA A 128 2.90 -4.25 -3.60
CA ALA A 128 2.07 -5.46 -3.56
C ALA A 128 1.69 -6.00 -4.95
N VAL A 129 1.61 -5.15 -5.98
CA VAL A 129 1.38 -5.59 -7.37
C VAL A 129 2.62 -6.26 -7.97
N THR A 130 3.83 -5.83 -7.59
CA THR A 130 5.10 -6.38 -8.10
C THR A 130 5.70 -7.49 -7.24
N ASP A 131 5.43 -7.48 -5.94
CA ASP A 131 5.82 -8.46 -4.95
C ASP A 131 4.68 -8.71 -3.95
N PRO A 132 3.64 -9.48 -4.31
CA PRO A 132 2.53 -9.76 -3.41
C PRO A 132 2.94 -10.57 -2.17
N MET A 133 4.13 -11.16 -2.13
CA MET A 133 4.63 -11.92 -0.99
C MET A 133 6.04 -11.45 -0.67
N PRO A 134 6.22 -10.42 0.19
CA PRO A 134 7.49 -9.73 0.31
C PRO A 134 8.73 -10.63 0.40
N ALA A 135 9.74 -10.15 -0.33
CA ALA A 135 10.98 -10.80 -0.72
C ALA A 135 10.85 -11.97 -1.72
N SER A 136 9.66 -12.21 -2.30
CA SER A 136 9.48 -13.16 -3.41
C SER A 136 9.58 -12.51 -4.80
N GLY A 137 9.46 -11.19 -4.86
CA GLY A 137 9.33 -10.39 -6.07
C GLY A 137 10.57 -9.56 -6.39
N TRP A 138 10.36 -8.33 -6.84
CA TRP A 138 11.46 -7.46 -7.27
C TRP A 138 12.01 -6.67 -6.09
N VAL A 139 13.24 -7.00 -5.70
CA VAL A 139 13.97 -6.30 -4.66
C VAL A 139 15.37 -6.02 -5.21
N ASP A 140 15.86 -4.79 -5.08
CA ASP A 140 17.22 -4.47 -5.50
C ASP A 140 18.28 -4.95 -4.49
N SER A 141 19.56 -4.74 -4.79
CA SER A 141 20.65 -5.24 -3.94
C SER A 141 20.71 -4.64 -2.54
N ARG A 142 19.92 -3.59 -2.26
CA ARG A 142 19.80 -2.93 -0.96
C ARG A 142 18.54 -3.33 -0.20
N GLY A 143 17.67 -4.14 -0.80
CA GLY A 143 16.39 -4.49 -0.18
C GLY A 143 15.22 -3.60 -0.62
N GLU A 144 15.44 -2.69 -1.57
CA GLU A 144 14.42 -1.70 -1.97
C GLU A 144 13.54 -2.24 -3.09
N GLU A 145 12.23 -2.07 -2.94
CA GLU A 145 11.24 -2.35 -3.95
C GLU A 145 11.02 -1.18 -4.92
N ASN A 146 10.04 -1.30 -5.83
CA ASN A 146 9.91 -0.35 -6.92
C ASN A 146 9.38 1.03 -6.47
N ALA A 147 8.60 1.11 -5.39
CA ALA A 147 8.09 2.38 -4.88
C ALA A 147 9.07 2.98 -3.87
N ASP A 148 9.72 2.17 -3.05
CA ASP A 148 10.85 2.52 -2.17
C ASP A 148 11.89 3.41 -2.86
N LYS A 149 12.36 2.98 -4.03
CA LYS A 149 13.39 3.71 -4.80
C LYS A 149 12.98 5.10 -5.27
N CYS A 150 11.69 5.40 -5.18
CA CYS A 150 11.09 6.65 -5.58
C CYS A 150 10.31 7.32 -4.44
N ALA A 151 10.45 6.81 -3.21
CA ALA A 151 9.75 7.31 -2.04
C ALA A 151 10.00 8.80 -1.86
N TRP A 152 8.91 9.57 -1.73
CA TRP A 152 8.93 11.02 -1.53
C TRP A 152 9.59 11.85 -2.64
N MET A 153 9.93 11.25 -3.79
CA MET A 153 10.53 11.95 -4.92
C MET A 153 9.46 12.43 -5.90
N HIS A 154 9.62 13.63 -6.46
CA HIS A 154 8.78 14.16 -7.55
C HIS A 154 7.28 13.90 -7.38
N LEU A 155 6.76 14.12 -6.17
CA LEU A 155 5.35 13.96 -5.87
C LEU A 155 4.51 14.81 -6.83
N HIS A 156 3.45 14.23 -7.36
CA HIS A 156 2.60 14.90 -8.34
C HIS A 156 1.15 14.43 -8.19
N ALA A 157 0.25 15.12 -8.88
CA ALA A 157 -1.15 14.75 -8.91
C ALA A 157 -1.48 14.01 -10.21
N ILE A 158 -2.16 12.87 -10.10
CA ILE A 158 -2.77 12.17 -11.23
C ILE A 158 -4.28 12.35 -11.18
N THR A 159 -4.93 12.37 -12.34
CA THR A 159 -6.40 12.43 -12.45
C THR A 159 -6.93 11.10 -12.95
N LEU A 160 -7.81 10.51 -12.16
CA LEU A 160 -8.56 9.29 -12.45
C LEU A 160 -10.05 9.63 -12.56
N ALA A 161 -10.86 8.68 -13.05
CA ALA A 161 -12.30 8.88 -13.19
C ALA A 161 -13.00 9.20 -11.84
N THR A 162 -12.39 8.83 -10.72
CA THR A 162 -12.93 9.01 -9.37
C THR A 162 -12.38 10.25 -8.65
N GLY A 163 -11.47 11.01 -9.27
CA GLY A 163 -10.88 12.21 -8.69
C GLY A 163 -9.41 12.40 -9.01
N THR A 164 -8.81 13.39 -8.37
CA THR A 164 -7.39 13.72 -8.52
C THR A 164 -6.65 13.39 -7.22
N PHE A 165 -5.61 12.57 -7.33
CA PHE A 165 -4.90 11.99 -6.20
C PHE A 165 -3.42 12.37 -6.25
N ALA A 166 -2.86 12.71 -5.09
CA ALA A 166 -1.42 12.91 -4.96
C ALA A 166 -0.73 11.54 -4.92
N VAL A 167 0.32 11.36 -5.70
CA VAL A 167 1.05 10.09 -5.80
C VAL A 167 2.55 10.36 -5.89
N GLN A 168 3.33 9.33 -5.58
CA GLN A 168 4.74 9.28 -5.95
C GLN A 168 4.91 8.49 -7.27
N PRO A 169 5.98 8.76 -8.03
CA PRO A 169 6.39 7.89 -9.13
C PRO A 169 6.88 6.53 -8.62
N THR A 170 7.05 5.60 -9.55
CA THR A 170 7.61 4.26 -9.32
C THR A 170 8.86 4.06 -10.15
N TRP A 171 9.79 3.23 -9.70
CA TRP A 171 11.01 2.94 -10.44
C TRP A 171 10.72 2.24 -11.77
N SER A 172 11.37 2.68 -12.83
CA SER A 172 11.32 2.08 -14.16
C SER A 172 12.70 1.63 -14.59
N ASN A 173 12.84 0.33 -14.86
CA ASN A 173 14.06 -0.21 -15.46
C ASN A 173 14.29 0.27 -16.89
N LYS A 174 13.24 0.73 -17.60
CA LYS A 174 13.36 1.21 -19.00
C LYS A 174 14.08 2.54 -19.08
N ILE A 175 13.82 3.44 -18.13
CA ILE A 175 14.45 4.76 -18.08
C ILE A 175 15.51 4.88 -16.97
N HIS A 176 15.72 3.80 -16.21
CA HIS A 176 16.63 3.75 -15.06
C HIS A 176 16.38 4.90 -14.06
N GLY A 177 15.11 5.13 -13.74
CA GLY A 177 14.69 6.25 -12.90
C GLY A 177 13.22 6.21 -12.51
N CYS A 178 12.81 7.19 -11.71
CA CYS A 178 11.44 7.35 -11.24
C CYS A 178 10.54 7.90 -12.35
N ALA A 179 9.46 7.19 -12.65
CA ALA A 179 8.45 7.58 -13.63
C ALA A 179 7.04 7.55 -13.02
N GLY A 180 6.25 8.58 -13.32
CA GLY A 180 4.86 8.75 -12.90
C GLY A 180 4.00 9.23 -14.06
#